data_AF-A0A4R1J889-F1
#
_entry.id   AF-A0A4R1J889-F1
#
_cell.length_a   1.000
_cell.length_b   1.000
_cell.length_c   1.000
_cell.angle_alpha   90.00
_cell.angle_beta   90.00
_cell.angle_gamma   90.00
#
_symmetry.space_group_name_H-M   'P 1'
#
loop_
_entity.id
_entity.type
_entity.pdbx_description
1 polymer ?
#
loop_
_entity_poly.entity_id
_entity_poly.type
_entity_poly.pdbx_seq_one_letter_code
_entity_poly.pdbx_strand_id
1 'polypeptide(L)' 'MSLDNAPPEIKLAVDLIQLLEENQVEDEVVLKALEIVKTDYQKKLANRTKINQS' A
#
# COMPACT_ATOMS: atom_id res chain seq x y z
N MET A 1 -10.06 -17.98 12.39
CA MET A 1 -8.71 -17.94 11.77
C MET A 1 -8.11 -16.60 12.14
N SER A 2 -6.99 -16.59 12.88
CA SER A 2 -6.38 -15.36 13.38
C SER A 2 -5.60 -14.67 12.26
N LEU A 3 -5.76 -13.35 12.13
CA LEU A 3 -4.92 -12.49 11.27
C LEU A 3 -3.45 -12.53 11.68
N ASP A 4 -3.12 -13.05 12.86
CA ASP A 4 -1.76 -13.16 13.41
C ASP A 4 -0.77 -13.90 12.50
N ASN A 5 -1.25 -14.85 11.68
CA ASN A 5 -0.41 -15.61 10.75
C ASN A 5 -0.49 -15.13 9.28
N ALA A 6 -1.21 -14.04 9.01
CA ALA A 6 -1.31 -13.51 7.65
C ALA A 6 0.03 -12.92 7.16
N PRO A 7 0.33 -12.99 5.85
CA PRO A 7 1.48 -12.30 5.27
C PRO A 7 1.48 -10.80 5.60
N PRO A 8 2.64 -10.16 5.76
CA PRO A 8 2.75 -8.74 6.11
C PRO A 8 1.95 -7.81 5.18
N GLU A 9 1.92 -8.11 3.88
CA GLU A 9 1.18 -7.36 2.87
C GLU A 9 -0.35 -7.44 3.07
N ILE A 10 -0.85 -8.57 3.56
CA ILE A 10 -2.28 -8.75 3.85
C ILE A 10 -2.66 -7.98 5.11
N LYS A 11 -1.83 -8.05 6.16
CA LYS A 11 -2.03 -7.27 7.40
C LYS A 11 -2.08 -5.77 7.09
N LEU A 12 -1.09 -5.28 6.34
CA LEU A 12 -1.03 -3.88 5.94
C LEU A 12 -2.24 -3.45 5.11
N ALA A 13 -2.73 -4.31 4.21
CA ALA A 13 -3.93 -4.00 3.42
C ALA A 13 -5.17 -3.89 4.32
N VAL A 14 -5.33 -4.78 5.30
CA VAL A 14 -6.45 -4.73 6.26
C VAL A 14 -6.39 -3.46 7.10
N ASP A 15 -5.22 -3.13 7.67
CA ASP A 15 -5.03 -1.91 8.47
C ASP A 15 -5.34 -0.64 7.66
N LEU A 16 -4.92 -0.63 6.38
CA LEU A 16 -5.17 0.51 5.49
C LEU A 16 -6.66 0.64 5.14
N ILE A 17 -7.36 -0.47 4.88
CA ILE A 17 -8.81 -0.45 4.62
C ILE A 17 -9.54 0.09 5.84
N GLN A 18 -9.24 -0.43 7.03
CA GLN A 18 -9.86 0.04 8.28
C GLN A 18 -9.66 1.55 8.46
N LEU A 19 -8.44 2.06 8.25
CA LEU A 19 -8.16 3.49 8.37
C LEU A 19 -9.00 4.31 7.37
N LEU A 20 -9.14 3.85 6.13
CA LEU A 20 -9.91 4.56 5.10
C LEU A 20 -11.41 4.56 5.38
N GLU A 21 -11.94 3.45 5.90
CA GLU A 21 -13.33 3.31 6.35
C GLU A 21 -13.61 4.24 7.55
N GLU A 22 -12.72 4.27 8.55
CA GLU A 22 -12.83 5.18 9.70
C GLU A 22 -12.87 6.65 9.29
N ASN A 23 -12.17 7.00 8.21
CA ASN A 23 -12.15 8.35 7.64
C ASN A 23 -13.29 8.59 6.62
N GLN A 24 -14.17 7.61 6.39
CA GLN A 24 -15.29 7.70 5.44
C GLN A 24 -14.86 8.18 4.04
N VAL A 25 -13.71 7.69 3.57
CA VAL A 25 -13.18 8.05 2.26
C VAL A 25 -13.93 7.28 1.18
N GLU A 26 -14.45 7.97 0.18
CA GLU A 26 -15.13 7.37 -0.96
C GLU A 26 -14.24 6.35 -1.71
N ASP A 27 -14.81 5.20 -2.06
CA ASP A 27 -14.10 4.09 -2.72
C ASP A 27 -13.34 4.53 -3.99
N GLU A 28 -13.95 5.40 -4.81
CA GLU A 28 -13.31 5.91 -6.02
C GLU A 28 -12.05 6.76 -5.71
N VAL A 29 -12.09 7.51 -4.61
CA VAL A 29 -10.95 8.32 -4.15
C VAL A 29 -9.86 7.40 -3.59
N VAL A 30 -10.25 6.37 -2.83
CA VAL A 30 -9.33 5.33 -2.33
C VAL A 30 -8.59 4.67 -3.49
N LEU A 31 -9.30 4.17 -4.51
CA LEU A 31 -8.69 3.49 -5.65
C LEU A 31 -7.70 4.39 -6.41
N LYS A 32 -8.05 5.66 -6.64
CA LYS A 32 -7.16 6.64 -7.27
C LYS A 32 -5.92 6.90 -6.40
N ALA A 33 -6.08 7.05 -5.09
CA ALA A 33 -4.97 7.24 -4.16
C ALA A 33 -4.03 6.03 -4.12
N LEU A 34 -4.57 4.81 -4.10
CA LEU A 34 -3.80 3.57 -4.09
C LEU A 34 -2.93 3.42 -5.36
N GLU A 35 -3.43 3.82 -6.53
CA GLU A 35 -2.63 3.83 -7.77
C GLU A 35 -1.46 4.83 -7.72
N ILE A 36 -1.68 6.00 -7.10
CA ILE A 36 -0.61 6.99 -6.87
C ILE A 36 0.45 6.40 -5.93
N VAL A 37 0.03 5.83 -4.80
CA VAL A 37 0.92 5.20 -3.80
C VAL A 37 1.73 4.08 -4.45
N LYS A 38 1.07 3.16 -5.17
CA LYS A 38 1.72 2.07 -5.90
C LYS A 38 2.78 2.58 -6.87
N THR A 39 2.45 3.59 -7.67
CA THR A 39 3.39 4.21 -8.62
C THR A 39 4.60 4.81 -7.90
N ASP A 40 4.42 5.47 -6.76
CA ASP A 40 5.52 6.03 -5.97
C ASP A 40 6.46 4.95 -5.42
N TYR A 41 5.92 3.85 -4.88
CA TYR A 41 6.73 2.73 -4.41
C TYR A 41 7.46 2.01 -5.56
N GLN A 42 6.83 1.86 -6.72
CA GLN A 42 7.50 1.34 -7.93
C GLN A 42 8.69 2.21 -8.35
N LYS A 43 8.53 3.55 -8.34
CA LYS A 43 9.63 4.48 -8.61
C LYS A 43 10.73 4.37 -7.56
N LYS A 44 10.39 4.29 -6.27
CA LYS A 44 11.35 4.08 -5.18
C LYS A 44 12.15 2.79 -5.35
N LEU A 45 11.50 1.69 -5.72
CA LEU A 45 12.16 0.41 -6.02
C LEU A 45 13.12 0.56 -7.20
N ALA A 46 12.65 1.12 -8.33
CA ALA A 46 13.50 1.35 -9.50
C ALA A 46 14.72 2.23 -9.18
N ASN A 47 14.54 3.27 -8.36
CA ASN A 47 15.64 4.14 -7.94
C ASN A 47 16.63 3.42 -7.00
N ARG A 48 16.14 2.59 -6.07
CA ARG A 48 17.01 1.75 -5.22
C ARG A 48 17.82 0.77 -6.05
N THR A 49 17.23 0.18 -7.09
CA THR A 49 17.94 -0.71 -8.00
C THR A 49 19.03 0.02 -8.77
N LYS A 50 18.79 1.26 -9.20
CA LYS A 50 19.80 2.09 -9.90
C LYS A 50 20.97 2.49 -9.00
N ILE A 51 20.70 2.82 -7.73
CA ILE A 51 21.74 3.18 -6.75
C ILE A 51 22.66 1.99 -6.44
N ASN A 52 22.11 0.77 -6.36
CA ASN A 52 22.89 -0.43 -6.03
C ASN A 52 23.69 -1.00 -7.22
N GLN A 53 23.57 -0.41 -8.42
CA GLN A 53 24.28 -0.80 -9.64
C GLN A 53 25.32 0.22 -10.10
N SER A 54 25.51 1.31 -9.34
CA SER A 54 26.47 2.39 -9.65
C SER A 54 27.69 2.36 -8.74
#